data_AF-A0A7C3T9R1-F1
#
_entry.id   AF-A0A7C3T9R1-F1
#
_cell.length_a   1.000
_cell.length_b   1.000
_cell.length_c   1.000
_cell.angle_alpha   90.00
_cell.angle_beta   90.00
_cell.angle_gamma   90.00
#
_symmetry.space_group_name_H-M   'P 1'
#
loop_
_entity.id
_entity.type
_entity.pdbx_description
1 polymer ?
#
loop_
_entity_poly.entity_id
_entity_poly.type
_entity_poly.pdbx_seq_one_letter_code
_entity_poly.pdbx_strand_id
1 'polypeptide(L)'
;MGKREYTDYQRSVISGYYEHKDTIMLERLQDLVGQLYLAQTPQKKDQLWQRVQKAMANLGVPKGIADHIMTQKDPQILAKNIQDWLKARKP
;
A
#
# COMPACT_ATOMS: atom_id res chain seq x y z
N MET A 1 -22.92 0.33 0.55
CA MET A 1 -22.31 0.99 1.71
C MET A 1 -21.28 0.04 2.32
N GLY A 2 -20.08 0.54 2.62
CA GLY A 2 -19.02 -0.23 3.26
C GLY A 2 -17.94 0.74 3.72
N LYS A 3 -18.25 1.54 4.75
CA LYS A 3 -17.27 2.41 5.40
C LYS A 3 -16.19 1.48 5.96
N ARG A 4 -14.99 1.54 5.39
CA ARG A 4 -13.80 0.94 6.01
C ARG A 4 -13.54 1.76 7.26
N GLU A 5 -14.13 1.35 8.38
CA GLU A 5 -13.90 1.94 9.68
C GLU A 5 -12.52 1.52 10.14
N TYR A 6 -11.52 2.26 9.67
CA TYR A 6 -10.25 2.29 10.36
C TYR A 6 -10.53 2.94 11.72
N THR A 7 -10.62 2.10 12.75
CA THR A 7 -10.71 2.51 14.16
C THR A 7 -9.73 3.65 14.43
N ASP A 8 -10.10 4.65 15.23
CA ASP A 8 -9.30 5.86 15.41
C ASP A 8 -7.85 5.60 15.85
N TYR A 9 -7.62 4.48 16.54
CA TYR A 9 -6.29 3.94 16.85
C TYR A 9 -5.46 3.61 15.59
N GLN A 10 -6.08 2.97 14.60
CA GLN A 10 -5.43 2.68 13.31
C GLN A 10 -5.10 3.96 12.54
N ARG A 11 -5.92 5.02 12.63
CA ARG A 11 -5.61 6.32 12.00
C ARG A 11 -4.40 6.98 12.63
N SER A 12 -4.30 6.99 13.97
CA SER A 12 -3.15 7.57 14.68
C SER A 12 -1.85 6.81 14.39
N VAL A 13 -1.91 5.47 14.36
CA VAL A 13 -0.77 4.63 13.99
C VAL A 13 -0.35 4.91 12.54
N ILE A 14 -1.27 5.03 11.59
CA ILE A 14 -0.95 5.32 10.19
C ILE A 14 -0.34 6.72 10.04
N SER A 15 -0.90 7.74 10.70
CA SER A 15 -0.45 9.14 10.55
C SER A 15 0.99 9.35 11.01
N GLY A 16 1.36 8.94 12.23
CA GLY A 16 2.74 9.10 12.71
C GLY A 16 3.75 8.16 12.02
N TYR A 17 3.28 7.03 11.50
CA TYR A 17 4.14 6.02 10.87
C TYR A 17 4.74 6.45 9.53
N TYR A 18 4.01 7.25 8.73
CA TYR A 18 4.44 7.67 7.39
C TYR A 18 4.98 9.11 7.32
N GLU A 19 4.88 9.88 8.39
CA GLU A 19 5.31 11.30 8.47
C GLU A 19 6.79 11.49 8.09
N HIS A 20 7.65 10.50 8.38
CA HIS A 20 9.09 10.53 8.10
C HIS A 20 9.59 9.39 7.19
N LYS A 21 8.69 8.68 6.49
CA LYS A 21 9.10 7.56 5.62
C LYS A 21 9.68 8.05 4.29
N ASP A 22 10.66 7.31 3.79
CA ASP A 22 11.37 7.60 2.55
C ASP A 22 10.40 7.71 1.36
N THR A 23 10.29 8.93 0.81
CA THR A 23 9.43 9.26 -0.34
C THR A 23 9.69 8.32 -1.51
N ILE A 24 10.94 7.92 -1.70
CA ILE A 24 11.38 7.05 -2.79
C ILE A 24 10.68 5.69 -2.70
N MET A 25 10.42 5.20 -1.48
CA MET A 25 9.78 3.89 -1.29
C MET A 25 8.27 3.93 -1.55
N LEU A 26 7.60 5.04 -1.24
CA LEU A 26 6.20 5.23 -1.59
C LEU A 26 6.01 5.39 -3.11
N GLU A 27 6.90 6.13 -3.77
CA GLU A 27 6.91 6.25 -5.23
C GLU A 27 7.11 4.89 -5.91
N ARG A 28 8.00 4.03 -5.38
CA ARG A 28 8.18 2.65 -5.86
C ARG A 28 6.90 1.81 -5.75
N LEU A 29 6.14 1.95 -4.66
CA LEU A 29 4.85 1.28 -4.54
C LEU A 29 3.83 1.80 -5.55
N GLN A 30 3.85 3.11 -5.84
CA GLN A 30 2.99 3.72 -6.84
C GLN A 30 3.33 3.25 -8.27
N ASP A 31 4.61 3.08 -8.58
CA ASP A 31 5.05 2.49 -9.85
C ASP A 31 4.58 1.02 -9.99
N LEU A 32 4.68 0.22 -8.92
CA LEU A 32 4.18 -1.16 -8.91
C LEU A 32 2.67 -1.26 -9.16
N VAL A 33 1.88 -0.29 -8.67
CA VAL A 33 0.44 -0.19 -9.00
C VAL A 33 0.25 -0.02 -10.52
N GLY A 34 0.98 0.91 -11.15
CA GLY A 34 0.91 1.11 -12.60
C GLY A 34 1.27 -0.16 -13.36
N GLN A 35 2.35 -0.84 -12.96
CA GLN A 35 2.76 -2.11 -13.56
C GLN A 35 1.71 -3.21 -13.39
N LEU A 36 1.00 -3.26 -12.26
CA LEU A 36 -0.07 -4.23 -12.01
C LEU A 36 -1.28 -4.02 -12.94
N TYR A 37 -1.66 -2.76 -13.20
CA TYR A 37 -2.72 -2.46 -14.17
C TYR A 37 -2.34 -2.85 -15.60
N LEU A 38 -1.06 -2.74 -15.97
CA LEU A 38 -0.55 -3.09 -17.30
C LEU A 38 -0.21 -4.58 -17.45
N ALA A 39 -0.17 -5.34 -16.36
CA ALA A 39 0.20 -6.76 -16.40
C ALA A 39 -0.92 -7.60 -17.01
N GLN A 40 -0.63 -8.30 -18.10
CA GLN A 40 -1.60 -9.10 -18.84
C GLN A 40 -1.56 -10.60 -18.48
N THR A 41 -0.48 -11.07 -17.84
CA THR A 41 -0.33 -12.49 -17.49
C THR A 41 -0.45 -12.71 -15.98
N PRO A 42 -1.05 -13.83 -15.53
CA PRO A 42 -1.13 -14.19 -14.12
C PRO A 42 0.25 -14.25 -13.45
N GLN A 43 1.23 -14.87 -14.11
CA GLN A 43 2.60 -14.99 -13.61
C GLN A 43 3.25 -13.63 -13.36
N LYS A 44 3.07 -12.66 -14.29
CA LYS A 44 3.62 -11.30 -14.12
C LYS A 44 2.92 -10.58 -12.97
N LYS A 45 1.60 -10.72 -12.83
CA LYS A 45 0.86 -10.17 -11.70
C LYS A 45 1.37 -10.71 -10.37
N ASP A 46 1.60 -12.03 -10.27
CA ASP A 46 2.12 -12.63 -9.03
C ASP A 46 3.51 -12.14 -8.68
N GLN A 47 4.42 -12.03 -9.65
CA GLN A 47 5.75 -11.44 -9.42
C GLN A 47 5.67 -9.99 -8.94
N LEU A 48 4.75 -9.19 -9.51
CA LEU A 48 4.52 -7.82 -9.06
C LEU A 48 3.95 -7.78 -7.64
N TRP A 49 3.02 -8.67 -7.30
CA TRP A 49 2.50 -8.77 -5.93
C TRP A 49 3.55 -9.19 -4.90
N GLN A 50 4.49 -10.07 -5.26
CA GLN A 50 5.65 -10.38 -4.42
C GLN A 50 6.54 -9.14 -4.17
N ARG A 51 6.76 -8.33 -5.21
CA ARG A 51 7.50 -7.06 -5.07
C ARG A 51 6.75 -6.05 -4.20
N VAL A 52 5.43 -5.95 -4.36
CA VAL A 52 4.57 -5.13 -3.49
C VAL A 52 4.71 -5.56 -2.03
N GLN A 53 4.61 -6.85 -1.74
CA GLN A 53 4.76 -7.37 -0.38
C GLN A 53 6.11 -6.98 0.23
N LYS A 54 7.20 -7.17 -0.52
CA LYS A 54 8.56 -6.81 -0.07
C LYS A 54 8.71 -5.31 0.15
N ALA A 55 8.17 -4.49 -0.76
CA ALA A 55 8.19 -3.03 -0.63
C ALA A 55 7.39 -2.55 0.58
N MET A 56 6.21 -3.13 0.84
CA MET A 56 5.43 -2.87 2.05
C MET A 56 6.19 -3.26 3.33
N ALA A 57 6.87 -4.40 3.34
CA ALA A 57 7.69 -4.83 4.48
C ALA A 57 8.89 -3.89 4.72
N ASN A 58 9.56 -3.43 3.67
CA ASN A 58 10.67 -2.46 3.78
C ASN A 58 10.18 -1.09 4.25
N LEU A 59 9.01 -0.67 3.79
CA LEU A 59 8.31 0.49 4.32
C LEU A 59 7.82 0.27 5.74
N GLY A 60 7.80 -0.97 6.24
CA GLY A 60 7.30 -1.48 7.52
C GLY A 60 5.79 -1.31 7.70
N VAL A 61 5.03 -1.31 6.61
CA VAL A 61 3.57 -1.27 6.63
C VAL A 61 3.05 -2.29 7.66
N PRO A 62 2.17 -1.89 8.59
CA PRO A 62 1.64 -2.79 9.61
C PRO A 62 1.08 -4.07 9.01
N LYS A 63 1.41 -5.22 9.62
CA LYS A 63 1.09 -6.56 9.07
C LYS A 63 -0.38 -6.74 8.72
N GLY A 64 -1.31 -6.26 9.56
CA GLY A 64 -2.75 -6.35 9.27
C GLY A 64 -3.18 -5.62 7.99
N ILE A 65 -2.56 -4.47 7.70
CA ILE A 65 -2.83 -3.72 6.46
C ILE A 65 -2.21 -4.45 5.26
N ALA A 66 -0.95 -4.89 5.39
CA ALA A 66 -0.25 -5.64 4.35
C ALA A 66 -0.98 -6.95 4.00
N ASP A 67 -1.44 -7.71 5.00
CA ASP A 67 -2.17 -8.96 4.82
C ASP A 67 -3.53 -8.71 4.13
N HIS A 68 -4.25 -7.65 4.50
CA HIS A 68 -5.49 -7.28 3.82
C HIS A 68 -5.25 -6.98 2.32
N ILE A 69 -4.23 -6.17 2.01
CA ILE A 69 -3.86 -5.84 0.62
C ILE A 69 -3.48 -7.11 -0.15
N MET A 70 -2.65 -7.97 0.43
CA MET A 70 -2.17 -9.22 -0.20
C MET A 70 -3.25 -10.29 -0.34
N THR A 71 -4.29 -10.26 0.50
CA THR A 71 -5.44 -11.15 0.37
C THR A 71 -6.33 -10.74 -0.81
N GLN A 72 -6.54 -9.43 -0.97
CA GLN A 72 -7.38 -8.92 -2.05
C GLN A 72 -6.67 -8.94 -3.41
N LYS A 73 -5.34 -8.73 -3.43
CA LYS A 73 -4.53 -8.58 -4.65
C LYS A 73 -5.19 -7.65 -5.69
N ASP A 74 -5.80 -6.57 -5.22
CA ASP A 74 -6.45 -5.56 -6.04
C ASP A 74 -5.57 -4.30 -6.12
N PRO A 75 -5.09 -3.92 -7.33
CA PRO A 75 -4.28 -2.72 -7.52
C PRO A 75 -4.97 -1.43 -7.05
N GLN A 76 -6.31 -1.35 -7.12
CA GLN A 76 -7.07 -0.19 -6.68
C GLN A 76 -7.02 -0.03 -5.15
N ILE A 77 -7.05 -1.15 -4.42
CA ILE A 77 -6.91 -1.14 -2.96
C ILE A 77 -5.52 -0.64 -2.56
N LEU A 78 -4.49 -1.14 -3.23
CA LEU A 78 -3.11 -0.68 -3.01
C LEU A 78 -2.97 0.83 -3.31
N ALA A 79 -3.49 1.29 -4.45
CA ALA A 79 -3.45 2.69 -4.86
C ALA A 79 -4.09 3.62 -3.82
N LYS A 80 -5.26 3.24 -3.29
CA LYS A 80 -5.97 4.01 -2.27
C LYS A 80 -5.15 4.14 -0.98
N ASN A 81 -4.55 3.03 -0.52
CA ASN A 81 -3.70 3.05 0.66
C ASN A 81 -2.48 3.97 0.48
N ILE A 82 -1.80 3.89 -0.66
CA ILE A 82 -0.66 4.77 -0.99
C ILE A 82 -1.09 6.24 -0.98
N GLN A 83 -2.24 6.56 -1.59
CA GLN A 83 -2.78 7.92 -1.58
C GLN A 83 -3.06 8.43 -0.16
N ASP A 84 -3.60 7.59 0.71
CA ASP A 84 -3.87 7.93 2.11
C ASP A 84 -2.56 8.14 2.89
N TRP A 85 -1.54 7.30 2.66
CA TRP A 85 -0.20 7.46 3.27
C TRP A 85 0.50 8.74 2.81
N LEU A 86 0.40 9.09 1.51
CA LEU A 86 0.94 10.34 0.97
C LEU A 86 0.24 11.57 1.54
N LYS A 87 -1.08 11.52 1.75
CA LYS A 87 -1.85 12.61 2.38
C LYS A 87 -1.51 12.79 3.85
N ALA A 88 -1.33 11.69 4.59
CA ALA A 88 -0.95 11.71 5.99
C ALA A 88 0.42 12.35 6.23
N ARG A 89 1.26 12.46 5.19
CA ARG A 89 2.56 13.12 5.22
C ARG A 89 2.50 14.64 5.03
N LYS A 90 1.36 15.20 4.62
CA LYS A 90 1.29 16.65 4.38
C LYS A 90 1.42 17.38 5.72
N PRO A 91 2.32 18.38 5.81
CA PRO A 91 2.57 19.13 7.04
C PRO A 91 1.33 19.91 7.48
#